data_AF-A0A527GJS2-F1
#
_entry.id   AF-A0A527GJS2-F1
#
_cell.length_a   1.000
_cell.length_b   1.000
_cell.length_c   1.000
_cell.angle_alpha   90.00
_cell.angle_beta   90.00
_cell.angle_gamma   90.00
#
_symmetry.space_group_name_H-M   'P 1'
#
loop_
_entity.id
_entity.type
_entity.pdbx_description
1 polymer ?
#
loop_
_entity_poly.entity_id
_entity_poly.type
_entity_poly.pdbx_seq_one_letter_code
_entity_poly.pdbx_strand_id
1 'polypeptide(L)'
;RLGEWKTAVIGLTFTAASAFGYAFASQGWMIYAVIVVGCLEALADPPLRSLAAAKVPPSAQGELQGAMTSIFSITSIITPLLYTAIFSWFTGPSAPVTFGGAPYLV
;
A
#
# COMPACT_ATOMS: atom_id res chain seq x y z
N ARG A 1 18.13 -17.93 -4.94
CA ARG A 1 17.41 -16.72 -5.40
C ARG A 1 15.97 -16.81 -4.89
N LEU A 2 15.38 -15.73 -4.36
CA LEU A 2 14.08 -15.75 -3.65
C LEU A 2 12.87 -16.06 -4.56
N GLY A 3 12.96 -15.81 -5.88
CA GLY A 3 11.86 -16.05 -6.82
C GLY A 3 10.77 -14.98 -6.71
N GLU A 4 10.06 -14.72 -7.81
CA GLU A 4 9.14 -13.56 -7.93
C GLU A 4 8.02 -13.59 -6.90
N TRP A 5 7.37 -14.74 -6.73
CA TRP A 5 6.29 -14.90 -5.76
C TRP A 5 6.71 -14.59 -4.33
N LYS A 6 7.86 -15.12 -3.87
CA LYS A 6 8.32 -14.88 -2.50
C LYS A 6 8.74 -13.42 -2.32
N THR A 7 9.40 -12.81 -3.31
CA THR A 7 9.76 -11.40 -3.25
C THR A 7 8.52 -10.50 -3.17
N ALA A 8 7.47 -10.80 -3.94
CA ALA A 8 6.19 -10.10 -3.86
C ALA A 8 5.59 -10.16 -2.45
N VAL A 9 5.51 -11.36 -1.88
CA VAL A 9 4.98 -11.59 -0.53
C VAL A 9 5.79 -10.85 0.53
N ILE A 10 7.12 -10.83 0.42
CA ILE A 10 8.00 -10.08 1.34
C ILE A 10 7.67 -8.59 1.28
N GLY A 11 7.61 -7.99 0.08
CA GLY A 11 7.28 -6.57 -0.08
C GLY A 11 5.91 -6.24 0.52
N LEU A 12 4.88 -7.04 0.21
CA LEU A 12 3.53 -6.85 0.76
C LEU A 12 3.47 -7.01 2.28
N THR A 13 4.30 -7.89 2.85
CA THR A 13 4.41 -8.04 4.31
C THR A 13 4.97 -6.76 4.94
N PHE A 14 5.97 -6.14 4.32
CA PHE A 14 6.51 -4.86 4.75
C PHE A 14 5.54 -3.70 4.55
N THR A 15 4.72 -3.72 3.49
CA THR A 15 3.60 -2.78 3.31
C THR A 15 2.63 -2.86 4.49
N ALA A 16 2.17 -4.07 4.83
CA ALA A 16 1.26 -4.28 5.95
C ALA A 16 1.91 -3.87 7.29
N ALA A 17 3.15 -4.30 7.55
CA ALA A 17 3.86 -3.95 8.77
C ALA A 17 4.03 -2.42 8.92
N SER A 18 4.28 -1.71 7.81
CA SER A 18 4.43 -0.26 7.83
C SER A 18 3.10 0.45 8.06
N ALA A 19 2.01 -0.03 7.44
CA ALA A 19 0.67 0.48 7.71
C ALA A 19 0.30 0.31 9.20
N PHE A 20 0.55 -0.86 9.78
CA PHE A 20 0.42 -1.08 11.23
C PHE A 20 1.30 -0.13 12.04
N GLY A 21 2.55 0.09 11.62
CA GLY A 21 3.46 1.04 12.27
C GLY A 21 2.92 2.47 12.27
N TYR A 22 2.42 2.96 11.13
CA TYR A 22 1.82 4.28 11.01
C TYR A 22 0.54 4.42 11.85
N ALA A 23 -0.29 3.38 11.88
CA ALA A 23 -1.54 3.38 12.67
C ALA A 23 -1.30 3.62 14.17
N PHE A 24 -0.25 3.02 14.72
CA PHE A 24 0.02 3.04 16.17
C PHE A 24 1.18 3.96 16.59
N ALA A 25 1.69 4.80 15.69
CA ALA A 25 2.74 5.75 15.99
C ALA A 25 2.25 6.83 16.98
N SER A 26 2.66 6.73 18.24
CA SER A 26 2.27 7.67 19.29
C SER A 26 3.24 8.84 19.46
N GLN A 27 4.45 8.72 18.93
CA GLN A 27 5.51 9.73 19.00
C GLN A 27 6.10 9.97 17.62
N GLY A 28 6.42 11.24 17.31
CA GLY A 28 6.88 11.62 15.97
C GLY A 28 8.14 10.87 15.49
N TRP A 29 9.04 10.49 16.39
CA TRP A 29 10.25 9.75 16.00
C TRP A 29 9.95 8.36 15.45
N MET A 30 8.82 7.74 15.84
CA MET A 30 8.43 6.40 15.38
C MET A 30 8.21 6.36 13.88
N ILE A 31 7.75 7.48 13.30
CA ILE A 31 7.54 7.63 11.85
C ILE A 31 8.83 7.37 11.07
N TYR A 32 9.99 7.82 11.58
CA TYR A 32 11.27 7.56 10.92
C TYR A 32 11.64 6.08 10.92
N ALA A 33 11.35 5.37 12.02
CA ALA A 33 11.56 3.92 12.09
C ALA A 33 10.64 3.17 11.12
N VAL A 34 9.37 3.57 11.04
CA VAL A 34 8.39 2.99 10.10
C VAL A 34 8.80 3.26 8.65
N ILE A 35 9.31 4.44 8.31
CA ILE A 35 9.83 4.74 6.95
C ILE A 35 10.98 3.81 6.58
N VAL A 36 11.93 3.56 7.49
CA VAL A 36 13.05 2.64 7.23
C VAL A 36 12.56 1.22 6.94
N VAL A 37 11.58 0.74 7.71
CA VAL A 37 10.93 -0.56 7.46
C VAL A 37 10.15 -0.54 6.15
N GLY A 38 9.44 0.55 5.88
CA GLY A 38 8.62 0.78 4.69
C GLY A 38 9.41 0.87 3.40
N CYS A 39 10.72 1.17 3.44
CA CYS A 39 11.56 1.09 2.23
C CYS A 39 11.50 -0.29 1.55
N LEU A 40 11.19 -1.35 2.30
CA LEU A 40 11.08 -2.70 1.78
C LEU A 40 9.73 -3.01 1.10
N GLU A 41 8.73 -2.13 1.23
CA GLU A 41 7.44 -2.28 0.54
C GLU A 41 7.60 -2.26 -0.98
N ALA A 42 8.57 -1.47 -1.48
CA ALA A 42 8.87 -1.32 -2.90
C ALA A 42 9.32 -2.62 -3.59
N LEU A 43 9.66 -3.67 -2.81
CA LEU A 43 10.00 -4.98 -3.36
C LEU A 43 8.81 -5.67 -4.02
N ALA A 44 7.57 -5.31 -3.68
CA ALA A 44 6.38 -5.98 -4.22
C ALA A 44 6.14 -5.67 -5.70
N ASP A 45 6.48 -4.45 -6.12
CA ASP A 45 6.07 -3.86 -7.38
C ASP A 45 6.63 -4.56 -8.64
N PRO A 46 7.96 -4.78 -8.76
CA PRO A 46 8.51 -5.45 -9.94
C PRO A 46 8.09 -6.92 -10.09
N PRO A 47 8.11 -7.76 -9.04
CA PRO A 47 7.64 -9.14 -9.13
C PRO A 47 6.17 -9.27 -9.48
N LEU A 48 5.28 -8.41 -8.96
CA LEU A 48 3.86 -8.43 -9.31
C LEU A 48 3.65 -8.12 -10.79
N ARG A 49 4.36 -7.11 -11.33
CA ARG A 49 4.33 -6.81 -12.77
C ARG A 49 4.88 -7.98 -13.60
N SER A 50 5.96 -8.61 -13.17
CA SER A 50 6.54 -9.77 -13.88
C SER A 50 5.59 -10.97 -13.89
N LEU A 51 4.99 -11.30 -12.74
CA LEU A 51 4.01 -12.38 -12.61
C LEU A 51 2.79 -12.16 -13.51
N ALA A 52 2.29 -10.91 -13.59
CA ALA A 52 1.20 -10.56 -14.47
C ALA A 52 1.60 -10.65 -15.95
N ALA A 53 2.78 -10.13 -16.31
CA ALA A 53 3.32 -10.19 -17.67
C ALA A 53 3.52 -11.63 -18.15
N ALA A 54 3.90 -12.55 -17.26
CA ALA A 54 4.07 -13.97 -17.58
C ALA A 54 2.74 -14.69 -17.90
N LYS A 55 1.58 -14.08 -17.64
CA LYS A 55 0.25 -14.64 -17.92
C LYS A 55 -0.33 -14.18 -19.25
N VAL A 56 0.31 -13.25 -19.96
CA VAL A 56 -0.19 -12.72 -21.22
C VAL A 56 0.86 -12.85 -22.34
N PRO A 57 0.45 -13.06 -23.60
CA PRO A 57 1.39 -13.14 -24.71
C PRO A 57 2.09 -11.78 -24.94
N PRO A 58 3.28 -11.77 -25.59
CA PRO A 58 4.01 -10.54 -25.88
C PRO A 58 3.18 -9.47 -26.62
N SER A 59 2.25 -9.89 -27.48
CA SER A 59 1.35 -9.00 -28.22
C SER A 59 0.38 -8.21 -27.34
N ALA A 60 0.10 -8.68 -26.12
CA ALA A 60 -0.85 -8.06 -25.19
C ALA A 60 -0.16 -7.28 -24.05
N GLN A 61 1.18 -7.16 -24.06
CA GLN A 61 1.92 -6.47 -22.99
C GLN A 61 1.57 -4.98 -22.90
N GLY A 62 1.29 -4.34 -24.05
CA GLY A 62 0.82 -2.95 -24.07
C GLY A 62 -0.53 -2.76 -23.36
N GLU A 63 -1.48 -3.66 -23.60
CA GLU A 63 -2.79 -3.66 -22.94
C GLU A 63 -2.66 -3.92 -21.44
N LEU A 64 -1.82 -4.88 -21.04
CA LEU A 64 -1.54 -5.16 -19.63
C LEU A 64 -0.97 -3.93 -18.92
N GLN A 65 0.03 -3.26 -19.50
CA GLN A 65 0.66 -2.08 -18.88
C GLN A 65 -0.30 -0.89 -18.86
N GLY A 66 -1.15 -0.74 -19.88
CA GLY A 66 -2.25 0.20 -19.87
C GLY A 66 -3.21 -0.06 -18.71
N ALA A 67 -3.67 -1.31 -18.55
CA ALA A 67 -4.58 -1.72 -17.48
C ALA A 67 -3.97 -1.50 -16.09
N MET A 68 -2.71 -1.90 -15.88
CA MET A 68 -2.00 -1.66 -14.62
C MET A 68 -1.91 -0.16 -14.31
N THR A 69 -1.56 0.67 -15.30
CA THR A 69 -1.50 2.13 -15.15
C THR A 69 -2.87 2.69 -14.78
N SER A 70 -3.95 2.26 -15.44
CA SER A 70 -5.31 2.69 -15.11
C SER A 70 -5.71 2.33 -13.68
N ILE A 71 -5.36 1.13 -13.20
CA ILE A 71 -5.60 0.72 -11.81
C ILE A 71 -4.86 1.62 -10.83
N PHE A 72 -3.58 1.92 -11.09
CA PHE A 72 -2.80 2.86 -10.27
C PHE A 72 -3.41 4.26 -10.26
N SER A 73 -3.87 4.78 -11.40
CA SER A 73 -4.52 6.09 -11.49
C SER A 73 -5.81 6.14 -10.68
N ILE A 74 -6.67 5.12 -10.80
CA ILE A 74 -7.91 5.02 -10.02
C ILE A 74 -7.60 4.99 -8.52
N THR A 75 -6.65 4.15 -8.11
CA THR A 75 -6.24 4.02 -6.71
C THR A 75 -5.69 5.34 -6.18
N SER A 76 -4.89 6.06 -6.96
CA SER A 76 -4.30 7.35 -6.57
C SER A 76 -5.35 8.46 -6.34
N ILE A 77 -6.51 8.37 -7.00
CA ILE A 77 -7.63 9.29 -6.79
C ILE A 77 -8.47 8.88 -5.57
N ILE A 78 -8.76 7.58 -5.45
CA ILE A 78 -9.67 7.06 -4.42
C ILE A 78 -9.00 7.06 -3.04
N THR A 79 -7.73 6.70 -2.94
CA THR A 79 -7.03 6.54 -1.65
C THR A 79 -7.05 7.81 -0.80
N PRO A 80 -6.71 9.02 -1.29
CA PRO A 80 -6.78 10.23 -0.49
C PRO A 80 -8.20 10.53 0.03
N LEU A 81 -9.22 10.28 -0.78
CA LEU A 81 -10.62 10.49 -0.40
C LEU A 81 -11.03 9.54 0.73
N LEU A 82 -10.71 8.25 0.61
CA LEU A 82 -10.98 7.26 1.65
C LEU A 82 -10.19 7.56 2.93
N TYR A 83 -8.89 7.81 2.83
CA TYR A 83 -8.04 8.10 3.98
C TYR A 83 -8.53 9.33 4.74
N THR A 84 -8.87 10.41 4.02
CA THR A 84 -9.37 11.64 4.63
C THR A 84 -10.73 11.42 5.28
N ALA A 85 -11.64 10.69 4.64
CA ALA A 85 -12.97 10.41 5.18
C ALA A 85 -12.89 9.56 6.46
N ILE A 86 -12.07 8.50 6.46
CA ILE A 86 -11.84 7.65 7.63
C ILE A 86 -11.19 8.46 8.75
N PHE A 87 -10.16 9.25 8.44
CA PHE A 87 -9.50 10.11 9.42
C PHE A 87 -10.52 11.05 10.08
N SER A 88 -11.29 11.79 9.27
CA SER A 88 -12.29 12.73 9.76
C SER A 88 -13.36 12.08 10.63
N TRP A 89 -13.76 10.84 10.31
CA TRP A 89 -14.74 10.10 11.10
C TRP A 89 -14.19 9.71 12.48
N PHE A 90 -12.96 9.21 12.53
CA PHE A 90 -12.33 8.73 13.77
C PHE A 90 -11.62 9.82 14.60
N THR A 91 -11.55 11.06 14.10
CA THR A 91 -11.04 12.22 14.85
C THR A 91 -12.10 13.31 15.05
N GLY A 92 -13.34 13.07 14.63
CA GLY A 92 -14.44 14.04 14.74
C GLY A 92 -15.11 14.06 16.13
N PRO A 93 -15.98 15.08 16.39
CA PRO A 93 -16.65 15.23 17.69
C PRO A 93 -17.59 14.07 18.07
N SER A 94 -18.10 13.35 17.07
CA SER A 94 -19.03 12.22 17.25
C SER A 94 -18.34 10.87 17.05
N ALA A 95 -16.99 10.82 17.08
CA ALA A 95 -16.25 9.59 16.89
C ALA A 95 -16.58 8.57 18.00
N PRO A 96 -16.99 7.33 17.68
CA PRO A 96 -17.24 6.31 18.70
C PRO A 96 -15.95 5.89 19.43
N VAL A 97 -14.81 5.96 18.73
CA VAL A 97 -13.46 5.79 19.26
C VAL A 97 -12.57 6.83 18.60
N THR A 98 -11.85 7.63 19.40
CA THR A 98 -10.89 8.59 18.86
C THR A 98 -9.58 7.88 18.52
N PHE A 99 -9.31 7.69 17.22
CA PHE A 99 -8.11 6.99 16.76
C PHE A 99 -7.63 7.54 15.40
N GLY A 100 -6.63 8.42 15.42
CA GLY A 100 -6.10 9.06 14.21
C GLY A 100 -5.39 8.09 13.24
N GLY A 101 -4.99 6.91 13.71
CA GLY A 101 -4.39 5.86 12.88
C GLY A 101 -5.38 5.02 12.07
N ALA A 102 -6.69 5.26 12.21
CA ALA A 102 -7.74 4.46 11.57
C ALA A 102 -7.59 4.29 10.04
N PRO A 103 -7.16 5.31 9.26
CA PRO A 103 -6.97 5.16 7.81
C PRO A 103 -5.98 4.06 7.40
N TYR A 104 -5.07 3.67 8.29
CA TYR A 104 -4.06 2.64 8.03
C TYR A 104 -4.50 1.23 8.47
N LEU A 105 -5.67 1.08 9.09
CA LEU A 105 -6.19 -0.22 9.58
C LEU A 105 -7.48 -0.69 8.90
N VAL A 106 -8.30 0.23 8.38
CA VAL A 106 -9.59 -0.04 7.74
C VAL A 106 -9.41 -0.16 6.24
#